data_AF-A0A2E9NVK1-F1
#
_entry.id   AF-A0A2E9NVK1-F1
#
_cell.length_a   1.000
_cell.length_b   1.000
_cell.length_c   1.000
_cell.angle_alpha   90.00
_cell.angle_beta   90.00
_cell.angle_gamma   90.00
#
_symmetry.space_group_name_H-M   'P 1'
#
loop_
_entity.id
_entity.type
_entity.pdbx_description
1 polymer ?
#
loop_
_entity_poly.entity_id
_entity_poly.type
_entity_poly.pdbx_seq_one_letter_code
_entity_poly.pdbx_strand_id
1 'polypeptide(L)'
;MPVSQVANISVEDARTLAVTPWEKSMVAEIEKAIMKSDLGLNPVTAGEVIRVPMPPLTEETRKGYTKQARSEAEQSRIAVRNIRRDALADVKDLLKEKEISEDEDRRVGDEIQKLTDDMVQSIDRLLREKEADLMEV
;
A
#
# COMPACT_ATOMS: atom_id res chain seq x y z
N MET A 1 3.09 5.92 -18.65
CA MET A 1 2.43 6.79 -17.64
C MET A 1 1.42 5.95 -16.87
N PRO A 2 1.18 6.21 -15.58
CA PRO A 2 0.11 5.56 -14.83
C PRO A 2 -1.24 5.79 -15.51
N VAL A 3 -2.07 4.74 -15.60
CA VAL A 3 -3.42 4.82 -16.21
C VAL A 3 -4.29 5.86 -15.49
N SER A 4 -4.10 6.05 -14.17
CA SER A 4 -4.79 7.05 -13.37
C SER A 4 -4.52 8.51 -13.77
N GLN A 5 -3.49 8.77 -14.57
CA GLN A 5 -3.16 10.12 -15.06
C GLN A 5 -3.78 10.44 -16.42
N VAL A 6 -4.35 9.44 -17.10
CA VAL A 6 -4.88 9.56 -18.48
C VAL A 6 -6.33 9.08 -18.60
N ALA A 7 -6.92 8.63 -17.49
CA ALA A 7 -8.29 8.15 -17.42
C ALA A 7 -8.91 8.38 -16.04
N ASN A 8 -10.22 8.58 -16.02
CA ASN A 8 -11.04 8.51 -14.81
C ASN A 8 -11.35 7.04 -14.49
N ILE A 9 -11.20 6.64 -13.23
CA ILE A 9 -11.47 5.27 -12.76
C ILE A 9 -12.57 5.34 -11.71
N SER A 10 -13.67 4.64 -11.94
CA SER A 10 -14.81 4.56 -11.02
C SER A 10 -15.25 3.12 -10.80
N VAL A 11 -15.83 2.84 -9.64
CA VAL A 11 -16.47 1.55 -9.35
C VAL A 11 -17.86 1.57 -10.00
N GLU A 12 -18.09 0.76 -11.04
CA GLU A 12 -19.40 0.64 -11.72
C GLU A 12 -20.32 -0.29 -10.93
N ASP A 13 -19.79 -1.43 -10.48
CA ASP A 13 -20.46 -2.36 -9.57
C ASP A 13 -19.44 -3.06 -8.65
N ALA A 14 -19.90 -3.95 -7.76
CA ALA A 14 -19.06 -4.64 -6.78
C ALA A 14 -17.88 -5.44 -7.37
N ARG A 15 -17.91 -5.75 -8.67
CA ARG A 15 -16.90 -6.52 -9.39
C ARG A 15 -16.46 -5.88 -10.70
N THR A 16 -16.90 -4.68 -11.04
CA THR A 16 -16.57 -4.04 -12.32
C THR A 16 -16.06 -2.63 -12.08
N LEU A 17 -14.84 -2.35 -12.56
CA LEU A 17 -14.31 -1.00 -12.65
C LEU A 17 -14.62 -0.42 -14.03
N ALA A 18 -15.09 0.82 -14.08
CA ALA A 18 -15.19 1.59 -15.30
C ALA A 18 -13.99 2.53 -15.40
N VAL A 19 -13.27 2.44 -16.51
CA VAL A 19 -12.14 3.30 -16.86
C VAL A 19 -12.55 4.13 -18.07
N THR A 20 -12.62 5.45 -17.91
CA THR A 20 -13.00 6.39 -18.97
C THR A 20 -11.79 7.26 -19.31
N PRO A 21 -11.11 7.03 -20.45
CA PRO A 21 -9.97 7.83 -20.89
C PRO A 21 -10.39 9.28 -21.16
N TRP A 22 -9.48 10.22 -20.94
CA TRP A 22 -9.73 11.63 -21.25
C TRP A 22 -9.66 11.90 -22.76
N GLU A 23 -8.86 11.08 -23.48
CA GLU A 23 -8.72 11.12 -24.92
C GLU A 23 -9.13 9.77 -25.52
N LYS A 24 -9.97 9.80 -26.57
CA LYS A 24 -10.48 8.57 -27.22
C LYS A 24 -9.37 7.73 -27.87
N SER A 25 -8.30 8.38 -28.33
CA SER A 25 -7.10 7.72 -28.88
C SER A 25 -6.42 6.79 -27.87
N MET A 26 -6.55 7.09 -26.57
CA MET A 26 -5.88 6.35 -25.50
C MET A 26 -6.60 5.04 -25.12
N VAL A 27 -7.81 4.81 -25.63
CA VAL A 27 -8.61 3.61 -25.30
C VAL A 27 -7.82 2.33 -25.58
N ALA A 28 -7.23 2.20 -26.78
CA ALA A 28 -6.50 1.00 -27.17
C ALA A 28 -5.18 0.82 -26.41
N GLU A 29 -4.52 1.91 -26.01
CA GLU A 29 -3.29 1.85 -25.21
C GLU A 29 -3.58 1.42 -23.76
N ILE A 30 -4.63 1.98 -23.17
CA ILE A 30 -5.08 1.65 -21.83
C ILE A 30 -5.57 0.20 -21.77
N GLU A 31 -6.35 -0.25 -22.76
CA GLU A 31 -6.80 -1.64 -22.85
C GLU A 31 -5.62 -2.62 -22.91
N LYS A 32 -4.63 -2.34 -23.78
CA LYS A 32 -3.39 -3.14 -23.85
C LYS A 32 -2.58 -3.11 -22.56
N ALA A 33 -2.51 -1.96 -21.88
CA ALA A 33 -1.80 -1.84 -20.62
C ALA A 33 -2.45 -2.68 -19.51
N ILE A 34 -3.78 -2.68 -19.44
CA ILE A 34 -4.54 -3.51 -18.48
C ILE A 34 -4.34 -5.00 -18.79
N MET A 35 -4.44 -5.42 -20.05
CA MET A 35 -4.22 -6.82 -20.44
C MET A 35 -2.79 -7.32 -20.19
N LYS A 36 -1.79 -6.44 -20.35
CA LYS A 36 -0.38 -6.77 -20.09
C LYS A 36 0.01 -6.66 -18.62
N SER A 37 -0.89 -6.18 -17.76
CA SER A 37 -0.62 -6.11 -16.32
C SER A 37 -0.62 -7.52 -15.71
N ASP A 38 0.13 -7.69 -14.64
CA ASP A 38 0.17 -8.95 -13.88
C ASP A 38 -1.13 -9.22 -13.08
N LEU A 39 -2.20 -8.47 -13.37
CA LEU A 39 -3.50 -8.57 -12.69
C LEU A 39 -4.42 -9.63 -13.33
N GLY A 40 -4.09 -10.13 -14.52
CA GLY A 40 -4.90 -11.16 -15.21
C GLY A 40 -6.30 -10.69 -15.60
N LEU A 41 -6.48 -9.38 -15.82
CA LEU A 41 -7.76 -8.75 -16.11
C LEU A 41 -8.03 -8.72 -17.61
N ASN A 42 -9.28 -9.02 -17.99
CA ASN A 42 -9.75 -8.95 -19.36
C ASN A 42 -10.71 -7.77 -19.53
N PRO A 43 -10.23 -6.58 -19.93
CA PRO A 43 -11.06 -5.41 -20.15
C PRO A 43 -12.04 -5.64 -21.32
N VAL A 44 -13.22 -5.03 -21.22
CA VAL A 44 -14.26 -5.02 -22.24
C VAL A 44 -14.58 -3.57 -22.59
N THR A 45 -14.22 -3.15 -23.80
CA THR A 45 -14.44 -1.78 -24.27
C THR A 45 -15.85 -1.62 -24.84
N ALA A 46 -16.60 -0.65 -24.33
CA ALA A 46 -17.93 -0.26 -24.81
C ALA A 46 -17.91 1.23 -25.23
N GLY A 47 -17.50 1.48 -26.47
CA GLY A 47 -17.31 2.84 -26.98
C GLY A 47 -16.11 3.51 -26.33
N GLU A 48 -16.35 4.50 -25.47
CA GLU A 48 -15.31 5.28 -24.76
C GLU A 48 -15.06 4.78 -23.34
N VAL A 49 -15.85 3.82 -22.85
CA VAL A 49 -15.71 3.26 -21.50
C VAL A 49 -15.08 1.88 -21.59
N ILE A 50 -13.99 1.67 -20.84
CA ILE A 50 -13.33 0.37 -20.69
C ILE A 50 -13.83 -0.23 -19.37
N ARG A 51 -14.57 -1.33 -19.45
CA ARG A 51 -15.02 -2.08 -18.26
C ARG A 51 -13.99 -3.13 -17.90
N VAL A 52 -13.58 -3.18 -16.64
CA VAL A 52 -12.60 -4.12 -16.14
C VAL A 52 -13.30 -5.02 -15.13
N PRO A 53 -13.84 -6.17 -15.56
CA PRO A 53 -14.42 -7.14 -14.65
C PRO A 53 -13.30 -7.77 -13.82
N MET A 54 -13.45 -7.68 -12.50
CA MET A 54 -12.57 -8.28 -11.53
C MET A 54 -12.92 -9.76 -11.40
N PRO A 55 -11.95 -10.69 -11.49
CA PRO A 55 -12.19 -12.10 -11.30
C PRO A 55 -12.74 -12.35 -9.88
N PRO A 56 -13.56 -13.40 -9.69
CA PRO A 56 -14.01 -13.77 -8.37
C PRO A 56 -12.81 -14.08 -7.49
N LEU A 57 -12.82 -13.56 -6.26
CA LEU A 57 -11.86 -13.92 -5.22
C LEU A 57 -12.13 -15.37 -4.78
N THR A 58 -11.53 -16.33 -5.50
CA THR A 58 -11.46 -17.74 -5.10
C THR A 58 -10.70 -17.88 -3.78
N GLU A 59 -10.89 -19.00 -3.09
CA GLU A 59 -10.15 -19.25 -1.84
C GLU A 59 -8.62 -19.23 -2.05
N GLU A 60 -8.16 -19.70 -3.21
CA GLU A 60 -6.74 -19.70 -3.58
C GLU A 60 -6.19 -18.28 -3.79
N THR A 61 -6.92 -17.43 -4.52
CA THR A 61 -6.51 -16.03 -4.73
C THR A 61 -6.57 -15.22 -3.44
N ARG A 62 -7.57 -15.43 -2.58
CA ARG A 62 -7.65 -14.84 -1.23
C ARG A 62 -6.43 -15.23 -0.39
N LYS A 63 -6.07 -16.52 -0.34
CA LYS A 63 -4.86 -16.99 0.36
C LYS A 63 -3.58 -16.34 -0.19
N GLY A 64 -3.49 -16.16 -1.51
CA GLY A 64 -2.40 -15.44 -2.17
C GLY A 64 -2.27 -13.99 -1.68
N TYR A 65 -3.38 -13.23 -1.70
CA TYR A 65 -3.41 -11.85 -1.23
C TYR A 65 -3.15 -11.72 0.28
N THR A 66 -3.64 -12.65 1.09
CA THR A 66 -3.33 -12.68 2.53
C THR A 66 -1.84 -12.86 2.77
N LYS A 67 -1.18 -13.74 2.00
CA LYS A 67 0.28 -13.93 2.09
C LYS A 67 1.03 -12.65 1.70
N GLN A 68 0.58 -11.97 0.64
CA GLN A 68 1.16 -10.70 0.21
C GLN A 68 1.00 -9.62 1.27
N ALA A 69 -0.20 -9.45 1.84
CA ALA A 69 -0.47 -8.48 2.90
C ALA A 69 0.41 -8.72 4.13
N ARG A 70 0.61 -9.99 4.53
CA ARG A 70 1.53 -10.35 5.63
C ARG A 70 2.99 -10.00 5.33
N SER A 71 3.42 -10.22 4.09
CA SER A 71 4.77 -9.87 3.65
C SER A 71 5.00 -8.36 3.72
N GLU A 72 4.03 -7.58 3.23
CA GLU A 72 4.07 -6.11 3.26
C GLU A 72 4.10 -5.57 4.70
N ALA A 73 3.28 -6.14 5.59
CA ALA A 73 3.29 -5.78 7.01
C ALA A 73 4.64 -6.07 7.66
N GLU A 74 5.27 -7.20 7.35
CA GLU A 74 6.59 -7.51 7.89
C GLU A 74 7.68 -6.57 7.37
N GLN A 75 7.68 -6.27 6.07
CA GLN A 75 8.60 -5.28 5.50
C GLN A 75 8.42 -3.91 6.14
N SER A 76 7.18 -3.48 6.36
CA SER A 76 6.85 -2.23 7.05
C SER A 76 7.38 -2.23 8.48
N ARG A 77 7.22 -3.32 9.24
CA ARG A 77 7.78 -3.45 10.60
C ARG A 77 9.31 -3.39 10.61
N ILE A 78 9.96 -4.02 9.64
CA ILE A 78 11.43 -3.95 9.49
C ILE A 78 11.86 -2.50 9.21
N ALA A 79 11.19 -1.80 8.30
CA ALA A 79 11.49 -0.40 7.98
C ALA A 79 11.35 0.51 9.21
N VAL A 80 10.27 0.39 9.97
CA VAL A 80 10.07 1.14 11.23
C VAL A 80 11.20 0.87 12.23
N ARG A 81 11.62 -0.39 12.39
CA ARG A 81 12.72 -0.75 13.32
C ARG A 81 14.07 -0.18 12.86
N ASN A 82 14.33 -0.15 11.56
CA ASN A 82 15.55 0.45 11.01
C ASN A 82 15.57 1.96 11.24
N ILE A 83 14.47 2.66 10.92
CA ILE A 83 14.35 4.11 11.15
C ILE A 83 14.53 4.43 12.65
N ARG A 84 13.94 3.64 13.54
CA ARG A 84 14.16 3.80 14.99
C ARG A 84 15.63 3.68 15.36
N ARG A 85 16.33 2.68 14.81
CA ARG A 85 17.76 2.47 15.09
C ARG A 85 18.59 3.66 14.62
N ASP A 86 18.31 4.17 13.44
CA ASP A 86 19.03 5.31 12.86
C ASP A 86 18.75 6.58 13.67
N ALA A 87 17.50 6.86 14.01
CA ALA A 87 17.12 8.00 14.86
C ALA A 87 17.79 7.93 16.25
N LEU A 88 17.86 6.76 16.87
CA LEU A 88 18.57 6.59 18.16
C LEU A 88 20.09 6.73 18.02
N ALA A 89 20.66 6.43 16.85
CA ALA A 89 22.08 6.66 16.59
C ALA A 89 22.36 8.16 16.47
N ASP A 90 21.53 8.89 15.74
CA ASP A 90 21.64 10.34 15.57
C ASP A 90 21.57 11.07 16.93
N VAL A 91 20.61 10.70 17.78
CA VAL A 91 20.48 11.28 19.14
C VAL A 91 21.75 11.02 19.97
N LYS A 92 22.33 9.82 19.89
CA LYS A 92 23.58 9.50 20.58
C LYS A 92 24.77 10.29 20.06
N ASP A 93 24.80 10.59 18.77
CA ASP A 93 25.87 11.40 18.18
C ASP A 93 25.74 12.87 18.61
N LEU A 94 24.52 13.43 18.64
CA LEU A 94 24.26 14.76 19.21
C LEU A 94 24.69 14.87 20.69
N LEU A 95 24.50 13.82 21.48
CA LEU A 95 24.96 13.77 22.87
C LEU A 95 26.50 13.83 22.96
N LYS A 96 27.21 13.11 22.09
CA LYS A 96 28.69 13.14 22.04
C LYS A 96 29.21 14.51 21.62
N GLU A 97 28.51 15.16 20.69
CA GLU A 97 28.81 16.51 20.21
C GLU A 97 28.42 17.59 21.23
N LYS A 98 27.77 17.21 22.34
CA LYS A 98 27.28 18.08 23.41
C LYS A 98 26.25 19.11 22.92
N GLU A 99 25.54 18.79 21.85
CA GLU A 99 24.41 19.61 21.38
C GLU A 99 23.14 19.38 22.22
N ILE A 100 23.06 18.24 22.91
CA ILE A 100 21.98 17.89 23.84
C ILE A 100 22.52 17.42 25.20
N SER A 101 21.67 17.46 26.22
CA SER A 101 21.96 16.93 27.56
C SER A 101 21.57 15.45 27.71
N GLU A 102 22.07 14.78 28.77
CA GLU A 102 21.68 13.39 29.09
C GLU A 102 20.19 13.23 29.40
N ASP A 103 19.57 14.26 30.00
CA ASP A 103 18.13 14.27 30.28
C ASP A 103 17.32 14.35 28.98
N GLU A 104 17.81 15.10 27.99
CA GLU A 104 17.19 15.19 26.67
C GLU A 104 17.36 13.91 25.85
N ASP A 105 18.53 13.27 25.89
CA ASP A 105 18.77 11.95 25.26
C ASP A 105 17.75 10.91 25.75
N ARG A 106 17.54 10.83 27.07
CA ARG A 106 16.54 9.91 27.65
C ARG A 106 15.12 10.24 27.19
N ARG A 107 14.72 11.52 27.29
CA ARG A 107 13.38 11.96 26.90
C ARG A 107 13.08 11.69 25.43
N VAL A 108 14.01 12.04 24.54
CA VAL A 108 13.84 11.83 23.09
C VAL A 108 13.85 10.33 22.77
N GLY A 109 14.68 9.54 23.45
CA GLY A 109 14.66 8.08 23.33
C GLY A 109 13.31 7.46 23.67
N ASP A 110 12.68 7.90 24.76
CA ASP A 110 11.34 7.46 25.17
C ASP A 110 10.27 7.87 24.15
N GLU A 111 10.35 9.09 23.61
CA GLU A 111 9.43 9.58 22.57
C GLU A 111 9.56 8.77 21.26
N ILE A 112 10.80 8.51 20.81
CA ILE A 112 11.09 7.67 19.64
C ILE A 112 10.52 6.27 19.84
N GLN A 113 10.69 5.69 21.03
CA GLN A 113 10.19 4.35 21.33
C GLN A 113 8.66 4.32 21.31
N LYS A 114 8.00 5.31 21.92
CA LYS A 114 6.54 5.43 21.91
C LYS A 114 5.99 5.55 20.49
N LEU A 115 6.57 6.42 19.66
CA LEU A 115 6.19 6.58 18.25
C LEU A 115 6.37 5.27 17.46
N THR A 116 7.47 4.55 17.72
CA THR A 116 7.73 3.26 17.07
C THR A 116 6.64 2.25 17.43
N ASP A 117 6.28 2.15 18.71
CA ASP A 117 5.25 1.21 19.19
C ASP A 117 3.87 1.54 18.62
N ASP A 118 3.51 2.82 18.55
CA ASP A 118 2.26 3.28 17.93
C ASP A 118 2.19 2.92 16.44
N MET A 119 3.30 3.09 15.71
CA MET A 119 3.36 2.73 14.28
C MET A 119 3.27 1.22 14.06
N VAL A 120 3.93 0.41 14.89
CA VAL A 120 3.83 -1.05 14.82
C VAL A 120 2.39 -1.51 15.10
N GLN A 121 1.72 -0.94 16.10
CA GLN A 121 0.31 -1.22 16.37
C GLN A 121 -0.60 -0.85 15.20
N SER A 122 -0.33 0.29 14.54
CA SER A 122 -1.09 0.70 13.35
C SER A 122 -0.91 -0.28 12.20
N ILE A 123 0.32 -0.77 11.96
CA ILE A 123 0.60 -1.80 10.94
C ILE A 123 -0.19 -3.08 11.25
N ASP A 124 -0.17 -3.54 12.50
CA ASP A 124 -0.88 -4.75 12.91
C ASP A 124 -2.40 -4.61 12.78
N ARG A 125 -2.94 -3.42 13.09
CA ARG A 125 -4.36 -3.12 12.89
C ARG A 125 -4.75 -3.18 11.41
N LEU A 126 -4.00 -2.49 10.54
CA LEU A 126 -4.27 -2.48 9.09
C LEU A 126 -4.16 -3.88 8.47
N LEU A 127 -3.19 -4.68 8.92
CA LEU A 127 -3.08 -6.07 8.49
C LEU A 127 -4.33 -6.87 8.87
N ARG A 128 -4.79 -6.77 10.13
CA ARG A 128 -6.00 -7.48 10.59
C ARG A 128 -7.24 -7.06 9.84
N GLU A 129 -7.43 -5.76 9.63
CA GLU A 129 -8.55 -5.23 8.84
C GLU A 129 -8.50 -5.78 7.42
N LYS A 130 -7.31 -5.83 6.80
CA LYS A 130 -7.18 -6.37 5.44
C LYS A 130 -7.39 -7.88 5.37
N GLU A 131 -6.94 -8.63 6.37
CA GLU A 131 -7.19 -10.06 6.46
C GLU A 131 -8.69 -10.37 6.64
N ALA A 132 -9.39 -9.57 7.44
CA ALA A 132 -10.84 -9.70 7.61
C ALA A 132 -11.58 -9.41 6.29
N ASP A 133 -11.27 -8.30 5.62
CA ASP A 133 -11.81 -7.92 4.30
C ASP A 133 -11.57 -9.01 3.24
N LEU A 134 -10.38 -9.63 3.24
CA LEU A 134 -10.07 -10.74 2.33
C LEU A 134 -10.78 -12.05 2.69
N MET A 135 -11.34 -12.20 3.89
CA MET A 135 -12.12 -13.38 4.29
C MET A 135 -13.64 -13.14 4.27
N GLU A 136 -14.08 -11.89 4.31
CA GLU A 136 -15.48 -11.51 4.22
C GLU A 136 -16.01 -11.74 2.78
N VAL A 137 -17.23 -12.26 2.67
CA VAL A 137 -17.89 -12.65 1.40
C VAL A 137 -19.06 -11.72 1.14
#